data_AF-A0ABD0LU13-F1
#
_entry.id   AF-A0ABD0LU13-F1
#
_cell.length_a   1.000
_cell.length_b   1.000
_cell.length_c   1.000
_cell.angle_alpha   90.00
_cell.angle_beta   90.00
_cell.angle_gamma   90.00
#
_symmetry.space_group_name_H-M   'P 1'
#
loop_
_entity.id
_entity.type
_entity.pdbx_description
1 polymer ?
#
loop_
_entity_poly.entity_id
_entity_poly.type
_entity_poly.pdbx_seq_one_letter_code
_entity_poly.pdbx_strand_id
1 'polypeptide(L)'
;MYVRTKSTCTSAQGQHVRQDKVNMYVRTRSTCISGQGQHVHQDKVSMFFKTRSACTSGQGQHVRQDKVNMYVRTRSLCTSGQGQHVHQDKVNMYIRTRSACTSGQGQHVHQDKVN
;
A
#
# COMPACT_ATOMS: atom_id res chain seq x y z
N MET A 1 6.61 19.95 -10.22
CA MET A 1 7.18 19.59 -8.90
C MET A 1 7.22 18.07 -8.74
N TYR A 2 8.33 17.51 -8.27
CA TYR A 2 8.56 16.07 -8.12
C TYR A 2 8.81 15.73 -6.66
N VAL A 3 8.11 14.73 -6.12
CA VAL A 3 8.32 14.28 -4.73
C VAL A 3 8.66 12.80 -4.67
N ARG A 4 9.71 12.50 -3.90
CA ARG A 4 10.11 11.14 -3.57
C ARG A 4 10.11 10.95 -2.06
N THR A 5 9.46 9.88 -1.60
CA THR A 5 9.39 9.53 -0.18
C THR A 5 9.81 8.07 0.02
N LYS A 6 10.65 7.83 1.02
CA LYS A 6 11.02 6.49 1.49
C LYS A 6 10.74 6.41 2.99
N SER A 7 10.03 5.38 3.42
CA SER A 7 9.79 5.11 4.83
C SER A 7 10.11 3.66 5.18
N THR A 8 10.69 3.47 6.36
CA THR A 8 10.92 2.16 6.96
C THR A 8 10.44 2.23 8.40
N CYS A 9 9.67 1.24 8.84
CA CYS A 9 9.12 1.21 10.19
C CYS A 9 9.13 -0.22 10.72
N THR A 10 9.52 -0.40 11.97
CA THR A 10 9.58 -1.70 12.65
C THR A 10 8.94 -1.54 14.02
N SER A 11 8.03 -2.42 14.40
CA SER A 11 7.36 -2.40 15.70
C SER A 11 7.13 -3.81 16.24
N ALA A 12 7.30 -4.01 17.55
CA ALA A 12 6.90 -5.25 18.20
C ALA A 12 5.38 -5.32 18.43
N GLN A 13 4.72 -4.17 18.58
CA GLN A 13 3.28 -4.02 18.75
C GLN A 13 2.60 -3.48 17.49
N GLY A 14 1.26 -3.39 17.50
CA GLY A 14 0.46 -2.86 16.40
C GLY A 14 1.02 -1.56 15.80
N GLN A 15 1.11 -1.48 14.46
CA GLN A 15 1.73 -0.35 13.78
C GLN A 15 0.80 0.29 12.74
N HIS A 16 0.62 1.62 12.80
CA HIS A 16 -0.15 2.37 11.80
C HIS A 16 0.76 3.26 10.94
N VAL A 17 0.69 3.13 9.62
CA VAL A 17 1.43 3.97 8.68
C VAL A 17 0.45 4.67 7.76
N ARG A 18 0.43 6.01 7.81
CA ARG A 18 -0.36 6.84 6.89
C ARG A 18 0.57 7.69 6.02
N GLN A 19 0.26 7.78 4.72
CA GLN A 19 1.00 8.64 3.81
C GLN A 19 0.06 9.34 2.84
N ASP A 20 0.07 10.67 2.88
CA ASP A 20 -0.76 11.53 2.02
C ASP A 20 0.14 12.48 1.21
N LYS A 21 -0.06 12.56 -0.12
CA LYS A 21 0.71 13.48 -1.00
C LYS A 21 -0.14 13.94 -2.19
N VAL A 22 0.00 15.23 -2.53
CA VAL A 22 -0.54 15.85 -3.75
C VAL A 22 0.62 16.46 -4.54
N ASN A 23 0.86 16.06 -5.79
CA ASN A 23 1.98 16.57 -6.61
C ASN A 23 1.87 16.17 -8.08
N MET A 24 2.61 16.78 -9.02
CA MET A 24 2.58 16.34 -10.44
C MET A 24 3.13 14.91 -10.62
N TYR A 25 4.25 14.62 -9.96
CA TYR A 25 4.90 13.31 -9.99
C TYR A 25 5.23 12.86 -8.57
N VAL A 26 4.74 11.69 -8.17
CA VAL A 26 4.99 11.13 -6.84
C VAL A 26 5.57 9.72 -6.93
N ARG A 27 6.68 9.50 -6.22
CA ARG A 27 7.25 8.17 -6.00
C ARG A 27 7.35 7.85 -4.51
N THR A 28 6.64 6.81 -4.09
CA THR A 28 6.61 6.36 -2.70
C THR A 28 7.17 4.96 -2.57
N ARG A 29 8.05 4.74 -1.58
CA ARG A 29 8.51 3.40 -1.20
C ARG A 29 8.37 3.22 0.31
N SER A 30 7.66 2.19 0.73
CA SER A 30 7.37 1.94 2.14
C SER A 30 7.70 0.50 2.50
N THR A 31 8.39 0.31 3.62
CA THR A 31 8.78 -1.00 4.16
C THR A 31 8.35 -1.05 5.61
N CYS A 32 7.57 -2.05 6.01
CA CYS A 32 7.00 -2.08 7.36
C CYS A 32 6.99 -3.50 7.91
N ILE A 33 7.35 -3.66 9.19
CA ILE A 33 7.44 -4.96 9.87
C ILE A 33 6.78 -4.84 11.25
N SER A 34 5.82 -5.71 11.55
CA SER A 34 5.13 -5.75 12.85
C SER A 34 5.00 -7.16 13.43
N GLY A 35 5.12 -7.29 14.76
CA GLY A 35 4.89 -8.56 15.45
C GLY A 35 3.41 -8.92 15.64
N GLN A 36 2.57 -7.94 15.98
CA GLN A 36 1.21 -8.16 16.49
C GLN A 36 0.09 -7.58 15.61
N GLY A 37 0.43 -6.81 14.56
CA GLY A 37 -0.58 -6.24 13.67
C GLY A 37 -0.08 -5.02 12.90
N GLN A 38 -0.48 -4.86 11.64
CA GLN A 38 -0.05 -3.71 10.84
C GLN A 38 -1.18 -3.12 10.01
N HIS A 39 -1.40 -1.82 10.11
CA HIS A 39 -2.34 -1.07 9.29
C HIS A 39 -1.58 -0.04 8.42
N VAL A 40 -1.76 -0.11 7.11
CA VAL A 40 -1.12 0.82 6.16
C VAL A 40 -2.19 1.52 5.34
N HIS A 41 -2.21 2.85 5.38
CA HIS A 41 -3.07 3.70 4.58
C HIS A 41 -2.22 4.59 3.67
N GLN A 42 -2.57 4.67 2.38
CA GLN A 42 -1.88 5.55 1.44
C GLN A 42 -2.86 6.25 0.51
N ASP A 43 -2.99 7.58 0.65
CA ASP A 43 -3.84 8.40 -0.20
C ASP A 43 -3.01 9.33 -1.07
N LYS A 44 -3.28 9.33 -2.38
CA LYS A 44 -2.41 10.00 -3.35
C LYS A 44 -3.16 10.57 -4.54
N VAL A 45 -2.92 11.86 -4.79
CA VAL A 45 -3.43 12.60 -5.96
C VAL A 45 -2.25 13.18 -6.75
N SER A 46 -2.10 12.80 -8.01
CA SER A 46 -1.00 13.23 -8.88
C SER A 46 -1.26 12.97 -10.36
N MET A 47 -0.46 13.53 -11.26
CA MET A 47 -0.57 13.17 -12.69
C MET A 47 0.06 11.78 -12.92
N PHE A 48 1.23 11.55 -12.33
CA PHE A 48 1.93 10.27 -12.39
C PHE A 48 2.31 9.76 -11.00
N PHE A 49 1.91 8.52 -10.72
CA PHE A 49 2.08 7.93 -9.42
C PHE A 49 2.76 6.56 -9.45
N LYS A 50 3.78 6.37 -8.60
CA LYS A 50 4.45 5.07 -8.40
C LYS A 50 4.60 4.73 -6.93
N THR A 51 3.91 3.68 -6.46
CA THR A 51 4.13 3.07 -5.13
C THR A 51 4.85 1.74 -5.24
N ARG A 52 5.78 1.51 -4.30
CA ARG A 52 6.21 0.17 -3.92
C ARG A 52 6.10 -0.02 -2.41
N SER A 53 5.24 -0.92 -1.97
CA SER A 53 5.04 -1.25 -0.55
C SER A 53 5.46 -2.69 -0.29
N ALA A 54 6.21 -2.91 0.79
CA ALA A 54 6.53 -4.24 1.32
C ALA A 54 6.16 -4.26 2.81
N CYS A 55 5.34 -5.20 3.24
CA CYS A 55 4.83 -5.24 4.60
C CYS A 55 4.83 -6.67 5.15
N THR A 56 5.23 -6.85 6.40
CA THR A 56 5.31 -8.17 7.04
C THR A 56 4.71 -8.09 8.44
N SER A 57 3.77 -8.97 8.76
CA SER A 57 3.11 -9.03 10.07
C SER A 57 3.05 -10.45 10.64
N GLY A 58 3.23 -10.61 11.95
CA GLY A 58 3.07 -11.91 12.62
C GLY A 58 1.60 -12.33 12.80
N GLN A 59 0.73 -11.39 13.20
CA GLN A 59 -0.63 -11.72 13.66
C GLN A 59 -1.76 -11.10 12.82
N GLY A 60 -1.48 -10.14 11.94
CA GLY A 60 -2.54 -9.55 11.11
C GLY A 60 -2.09 -8.34 10.30
N GLN A 61 -2.59 -8.18 9.08
CA GLN A 61 -2.21 -7.07 8.22
C GLN A 61 -3.41 -6.49 7.46
N HIS A 62 -3.61 -5.18 7.58
CA HIS A 62 -4.57 -4.42 6.78
C HIS A 62 -3.85 -3.36 5.94
N VAL A 63 -4.10 -3.36 4.63
CA VAL A 63 -3.54 -2.37 3.71
C VAL A 63 -4.65 -1.74 2.91
N ARG A 64 -4.76 -0.42 2.96
CA ARG A 64 -5.65 0.38 2.11
C ARG A 64 -4.84 1.36 1.27
N GLN A 65 -5.19 1.50 0.00
CA GLN A 65 -4.54 2.42 -0.92
C GLN A 65 -5.55 3.08 -1.85
N ASP A 66 -5.72 4.39 -1.73
CA ASP A 66 -6.70 5.15 -2.51
C ASP A 66 -5.96 6.15 -3.41
N LYS A 67 -6.22 6.10 -4.73
CA LYS A 67 -5.39 6.82 -5.72
C LYS A 67 -6.21 7.43 -6.85
N VAL A 68 -6.02 8.74 -7.06
CA VAL A 68 -6.64 9.51 -8.16
C VAL A 68 -5.55 10.16 -9.01
N ASN A 69 -5.33 9.68 -10.25
CA ASN A 69 -4.24 10.13 -11.12
C ASN A 69 -4.51 9.87 -12.61
N MET A 70 -3.67 10.40 -13.51
CA MET A 70 -3.70 9.99 -14.94
C MET A 70 -3.04 8.62 -15.13
N TYR A 71 -1.88 8.39 -14.47
CA TYR A 71 -1.11 7.15 -14.57
C TYR A 71 -0.72 6.60 -13.20
N VAL A 72 -1.11 5.35 -12.91
CA VAL A 72 -0.75 4.65 -11.66
C VAL A 72 0.06 3.39 -11.92
N ARG A 73 1.16 3.26 -11.19
CA ARG A 73 1.87 1.98 -11.00
C ARG A 73 1.98 1.64 -9.52
N THR A 74 1.22 0.64 -9.08
CA THR A 74 1.32 0.09 -7.71
C THR A 74 2.00 -1.27 -7.72
N ARG A 75 2.97 -1.44 -6.84
CA ARG A 75 3.50 -2.75 -6.43
C ARG A 75 3.35 -2.94 -4.93
N SER A 76 2.63 -3.96 -4.51
CA SER A 76 2.45 -4.30 -3.09
C SER A 76 2.91 -5.74 -2.88
N LEU A 77 3.79 -5.97 -1.91
CA LEU A 77 4.18 -7.27 -1.40
C LEU A 77 3.80 -7.30 0.06
N CYS A 78 2.94 -8.23 0.47
CA CYS A 78 2.68 -8.37 1.89
C CYS A 78 2.57 -9.81 2.37
N THR A 79 3.02 -10.02 3.60
CA THR A 79 3.12 -11.34 4.22
C THR A 79 2.58 -11.27 5.63
N SER A 80 1.62 -12.14 5.96
CA SER A 80 1.03 -12.23 7.30
C SER A 80 1.06 -13.66 7.83
N GLY A 81 1.25 -13.85 9.14
CA GLY A 81 1.14 -15.16 9.77
C GLY A 81 -0.31 -15.63 9.97
N GLN A 82 -1.21 -14.74 10.37
CA GLN A 82 -2.54 -15.12 10.88
C GLN A 82 -3.73 -14.41 10.19
N GLY A 83 -3.50 -13.50 9.24
CA GLY A 83 -4.60 -12.83 8.53
C GLY A 83 -4.17 -11.64 7.69
N GLN A 84 -4.68 -11.53 6.47
CA GLN A 84 -4.37 -10.40 5.58
C GLN A 84 -5.61 -9.84 4.87
N HIS A 85 -5.80 -8.53 4.96
CA HIS A 85 -6.79 -7.77 4.21
C HIS A 85 -6.12 -6.67 3.39
N VAL A 86 -6.38 -6.63 2.09
CA VAL A 86 -5.83 -5.59 1.19
C VAL A 86 -6.96 -4.98 0.38
N HIS A 87 -7.17 -3.68 0.52
CA HIS A 87 -8.07 -2.85 -0.28
C HIS A 87 -7.29 -1.91 -1.17
N GLN A 88 -7.70 -1.76 -2.43
CA GLN A 88 -7.11 -0.76 -3.32
C GLN A 88 -8.17 -0.12 -4.20
N ASP A 89 -8.30 1.20 -4.10
CA ASP A 89 -9.25 2.00 -4.88
C ASP A 89 -8.50 2.95 -5.80
N LYS A 90 -8.89 2.95 -7.08
CA LYS A 90 -8.14 3.65 -8.13
C LYS A 90 -9.07 4.31 -9.12
N VAL A 91 -8.92 5.61 -9.31
CA VAL A 91 -9.59 6.39 -10.37
C VAL A 91 -8.51 6.94 -11.31
N ASN A 92 -8.28 6.33 -12.48
CA ASN A 92 -7.21 6.77 -13.39
C ASN A 92 -7.39 6.35 -14.86
N MET A 93 -6.93 7.18 -15.80
CA MET A 93 -6.87 6.81 -17.23
C MET A 93 -6.05 5.53 -17.52
N TYR A 94 -4.93 5.33 -16.81
CA TYR A 94 -4.06 4.16 -16.99
C TYR A 94 -3.59 3.55 -15.67
N ILE A 95 -3.86 2.26 -15.47
CA ILE A 95 -3.56 1.54 -14.23
C ILE A 95 -2.69 0.31 -14.48
N ARG A 96 -1.60 0.20 -13.72
CA ARG A 96 -0.83 -1.04 -13.55
C ARG A 96 -0.66 -1.41 -12.08
N THR A 97 -1.38 -2.45 -11.66
CA THR A 97 -1.29 -2.99 -10.31
C THR A 97 -0.59 -4.35 -10.32
N ARG A 98 0.35 -4.57 -9.39
CA ARG A 98 0.80 -5.91 -9.00
C ARG A 98 0.76 -6.02 -7.49
N SER A 99 0.02 -6.99 -6.99
CA SER A 99 -0.09 -7.31 -5.58
C SER A 99 0.30 -8.76 -5.40
N ALA A 100 1.23 -9.05 -4.50
CA ALA A 100 1.56 -10.39 -4.05
C ALA A 100 1.34 -10.41 -2.55
N CYS A 101 0.40 -11.23 -2.11
CA CYS A 101 -0.07 -11.30 -0.74
C CYS A 101 -0.03 -12.77 -0.33
N THR A 102 0.53 -13.05 0.85
CA THR A 102 0.68 -14.41 1.39
C THR A 102 0.29 -14.40 2.86
N SER A 103 -0.71 -15.20 3.24
CA SER A 103 -1.11 -15.37 4.64
C SER A 103 -1.04 -16.84 5.06
N GLY A 104 -0.58 -17.11 6.29
CA GLY A 104 -0.61 -18.44 6.90
C GLY A 104 -2.01 -18.90 7.33
N GLN A 105 -2.91 -17.96 7.61
CA GLN A 105 -4.33 -18.18 7.91
C GLN A 105 -5.12 -17.04 7.27
N GLY A 106 -6.05 -17.32 6.34
CA GLY A 106 -7.01 -16.34 5.78
C GLY A 106 -6.42 -15.16 4.96
N GLN A 107 -6.94 -14.95 3.75
CA GLN A 107 -6.55 -13.82 2.90
C GLN A 107 -7.74 -13.25 2.13
N HIS A 108 -7.92 -11.93 2.22
CA HIS A 108 -8.91 -11.18 1.46
C HIS A 108 -8.24 -10.03 0.72
N VAL A 109 -8.47 -9.95 -0.59
CA VAL A 109 -7.93 -8.90 -1.45
C VAL A 109 -9.05 -8.33 -2.29
N HIS A 110 -9.33 -7.04 -2.11
CA HIS A 110 -10.29 -6.26 -2.88
C HIS A 110 -9.57 -5.22 -3.74
N GLN A 111 -10.03 -5.02 -4.98
CA GLN A 111 -9.47 -4.03 -5.89
C GLN A 111 -10.57 -3.40 -6.74
N ASP A 112 -10.86 -2.13 -6.48
CA ASP A 112 -11.75 -1.33 -7.31
C ASP A 112 -10.95 -0.41 -8.24
N LYS A 113 -11.37 -0.38 -9.50
CA LYS A 113 -10.74 0.40 -10.56
C LYS A 113 -11.80 1.08 -11.39
N VAL A 114 -11.73 2.40 -11.42
CA VAL A 114 -12.46 3.27 -12.34
C VAL A 114 -11.42 3.86 -13.28
N ASN A 115 -11.61 3.70 -14.58
CA ASN A 115 -10.77 4.31 -15.62
C ASN A 115 -11.50 5.47 -16.27
#